data_AF-A0A3D1R5V6-F1
#
_entry.id   AF-A0A3D1R5V6-F1
#
_cell.length_a   1.000
_cell.length_b   1.000
_cell.length_c   1.000
_cell.angle_alpha   90.00
_cell.angle_beta   90.00
_cell.angle_gamma   90.00
#
_symmetry.space_group_name_H-M   'P 1'
#
loop_
_entity.id
_entity.type
_entity.pdbx_description
1 polymer ?
#
loop_
_entity_poly.entity_id
_entity_poly.type
_entity_poly.pdbx_seq_one_letter_code
_entity_poly.pdbx_strand_id
1 'polypeptide(L)'
;MVGSAGGLPVSALECLWANSLPARGGMCYGGAVMRAFPFAIAALAAFTFVVLRPSGALGAEPVGADNCKACHETAYKTWKDSQHARSLESLSPRQQKDGRCLSCHAPQNSRGLKEVSCETCHGGGQYYTPTYVMKDKELARAVGLEDPSEKICSKCHDSNAPSLKPFKFIDRLKLIDHWSAEREARKPPAGEKNKP
;
A
#
# COMPACT_ATOMS: atom_id res chain seq x y z
N MET A 1 43.57 42.16 -15.24
CA MET A 1 43.72 43.02 -14.04
C MET A 1 42.76 42.45 -12.99
N VAL A 2 43.24 41.54 -12.15
CA VAL A 2 43.47 41.71 -10.69
C VAL A 2 42.18 41.94 -9.87
N GLY A 3 41.94 41.06 -8.88
CA GLY A 3 41.00 41.25 -7.76
C GLY A 3 40.25 39.94 -7.44
N SER A 4 40.76 39.03 -6.59
CA SER A 4 40.76 39.04 -5.10
C SER A 4 39.36 39.16 -4.49
N ALA A 5 38.96 38.57 -3.36
CA ALA A 5 39.37 37.46 -2.49
C ALA A 5 38.38 37.49 -1.30
N GLY A 6 38.22 36.37 -0.57
CA GLY A 6 37.64 36.33 0.80
C GLY A 6 36.18 35.85 0.85
N GLY A 7 35.79 34.76 1.52
CA GLY A 7 36.41 34.06 2.65
C GLY A 7 35.92 34.65 3.98
N LEU A 8 34.79 34.15 4.50
CA LEU A 8 34.28 34.49 5.84
C LEU A 8 34.77 33.45 6.86
N PRO A 9 35.27 33.87 8.05
CA PRO A 9 35.76 32.98 9.08
C PRO A 9 34.70 32.56 10.10
N VAL A 10 35.05 31.48 10.79
CA VAL A 10 34.37 30.82 11.89
C VAL A 10 34.84 31.40 13.23
N SER A 11 34.00 31.24 14.26
CA SER A 11 34.31 31.15 15.72
C SER A 11 34.08 32.37 16.60
N ALA A 12 33.32 32.08 17.67
CA ALA A 12 33.56 32.37 19.09
C ALA A 12 32.32 33.03 19.75
N LEU A 13 31.55 32.32 20.57
CA LEU A 13 31.82 31.97 21.98
C LEU A 13 31.69 33.19 22.93
N GLU A 14 30.48 33.43 23.41
CA GLU A 14 30.16 34.20 24.63
C GLU A 14 29.35 33.21 25.50
N CYS A 15 29.76 32.69 26.66
CA CYS A 15 30.41 33.25 27.85
C CYS A 15 29.67 34.45 28.42
N LEU A 16 28.62 34.19 29.21
CA LEU A 16 28.05 34.93 30.35
C LEU A 16 26.99 33.95 30.91
N TRP A 17 27.07 33.43 32.13
CA TRP A 17 26.69 34.10 33.37
C TRP A 17 27.25 33.29 34.55
N ALA A 18 27.97 33.97 35.45
CA ALA A 18 28.43 33.45 36.73
C ALA A 18 27.83 34.26 37.88
N ASN A 19 27.84 33.65 39.08
CA ASN A 19 27.49 34.14 40.43
C ASN A 19 26.01 33.96 40.83
N SER A 20 25.67 33.33 41.97
CA SER A 20 26.13 33.70 43.31
C SER A 20 25.83 32.65 44.42
N LEU A 21 26.81 32.45 45.33
CA LEU A 21 26.74 32.05 46.77
C LEU A 21 26.58 30.55 47.17
N PRO A 22 26.93 30.16 48.43
CA PRO A 22 28.19 30.40 49.16
C PRO A 22 28.78 29.12 49.82
N ALA A 23 30.02 29.24 50.30
CA ALA A 23 30.77 28.20 51.01
C ALA A 23 30.37 28.03 52.49
N ARG A 24 30.33 26.77 52.95
CA ARG A 24 30.49 26.21 54.32
C ARG A 24 30.15 24.71 54.16
N GLY A 25 30.92 23.69 54.52
CA GLY A 25 32.03 23.51 55.44
C GLY A 25 31.77 22.18 56.15
N GLY A 26 32.63 21.18 55.94
CA GLY A 26 32.84 20.06 56.87
C GLY A 26 32.05 18.75 56.68
N MET A 27 32.79 17.68 56.98
CA MET A 27 32.40 16.32 57.35
C MET A 27 32.12 15.27 56.25
N CYS A 28 33.15 14.47 56.02
CA CYS A 28 33.07 13.09 55.55
C CYS A 28 32.19 12.25 56.50
N TYR A 29 31.21 11.50 55.99
CA TYR A 29 30.83 10.19 56.52
C TYR A 29 30.17 9.37 55.41
N GLY A 30 30.60 8.11 55.31
CA GLY A 30 30.25 7.20 54.22
C GLY A 30 28.78 6.81 54.20
N GLY A 31 28.25 6.73 53.00
CA GLY A 31 27.01 6.05 52.68
C GLY A 31 27.12 5.59 51.24
N ALA A 32 27.30 4.29 51.03
CA ALA A 32 27.22 3.69 49.71
C ALA A 32 25.77 3.86 49.21
N VAL A 33 25.51 4.96 48.50
CA VAL A 33 24.27 5.15 47.77
C VAL A 33 24.34 4.17 46.61
N MET A 34 23.66 3.05 46.78
CA MET A 34 23.49 2.02 45.77
C MET A 34 23.00 2.72 44.50
N ARG A 35 23.89 2.89 43.51
CA ARG A 35 23.54 3.40 42.19
C ARG A 35 22.61 2.36 41.57
N ALA A 36 21.31 2.53 41.80
CA ALA A 36 20.29 1.73 41.15
C ALA A 36 20.57 1.77 39.65
N PHE A 37 20.90 0.60 39.12
CA PHE A 37 21.27 0.37 37.74
C PHE A 37 20.23 1.02 36.82
N PRO A 38 20.59 1.93 35.89
CA PRO A 38 19.66 2.47 34.89
C PRO A 38 19.17 1.39 33.91
N PHE A 39 19.69 0.17 34.02
CA PHE A 39 19.39 -0.96 33.16
C PHE A 39 17.99 -1.56 33.38
N ALA A 40 17.35 -1.35 34.54
CA ALA A 40 16.01 -1.90 34.80
C ALA A 40 14.88 -1.15 34.05
N ILE A 41 15.02 0.16 33.84
CA ILE A 41 14.02 0.97 33.12
C ILE A 41 14.14 0.76 31.60
N ALA A 42 15.36 0.60 31.08
CA ALA A 42 15.61 0.33 29.67
C ALA A 42 15.03 -1.03 29.21
N ALA A 43 15.09 -2.06 30.07
CA ALA A 43 14.52 -3.38 29.76
C ALA A 43 12.98 -3.37 29.71
N LEU A 44 12.32 -2.58 30.58
CA LEU A 44 10.86 -2.46 30.59
C LEU A 44 10.34 -1.72 29.34
N ALA A 45 11.03 -0.64 28.94
CA ALA A 45 10.68 0.13 27.75
C ALA A 45 10.84 -0.69 26.44
N ALA A 46 11.88 -1.52 26.34
CA ALA A 46 12.10 -2.42 25.21
C ALA A 46 11.04 -3.55 25.14
N PHE A 47 10.57 -4.05 26.30
CA PHE A 47 9.54 -5.08 26.35
C PHE A 47 8.16 -4.55 25.95
N THR A 48 7.82 -3.31 26.32
CA THR A 48 6.56 -2.67 25.90
C THR A 48 6.49 -2.38 24.38
N PHE A 49 7.62 -2.15 23.71
CA PHE A 49 7.64 -1.87 22.26
C PHE A 49 7.45 -3.14 21.39
N VAL A 50 7.75 -4.33 21.93
CA VAL A 50 7.56 -5.61 21.20
C VAL A 50 6.11 -6.07 21.23
N VAL A 51 5.37 -5.81 22.33
CA VAL A 51 3.97 -6.26 22.49
C VAL A 51 2.97 -5.38 21.73
N LEU A 52 3.30 -4.10 21.53
CA LEU A 52 2.47 -3.14 20.78
C LEU A 52 2.96 -2.92 19.35
N ARG A 53 3.44 -3.96 18.65
CA ARG A 53 3.51 -3.87 17.20
C ARG A 53 2.07 -3.86 16.66
N PRO A 54 1.56 -2.75 16.11
CA PRO A 54 0.33 -2.83 15.36
C PRO A 54 0.60 -3.82 14.24
N SER A 55 -0.12 -4.94 14.24
CA SER A 55 -0.33 -5.73 13.03
C SER A 55 -0.96 -4.74 12.07
N GLY A 56 -0.14 -4.13 11.20
CA GLY A 56 -0.66 -3.31 10.14
C GLY A 56 -1.77 -4.11 9.46
N ALA A 57 -2.90 -3.47 9.19
CA ALA A 57 -3.92 -4.06 8.34
C ALA A 57 -3.24 -4.31 6.99
N LEU A 58 -2.61 -5.48 6.83
CA LEU A 58 -2.08 -5.94 5.57
C LEU A 58 -3.33 -6.07 4.69
N GLY A 59 -3.45 -5.14 3.74
CA GLY A 59 -4.52 -5.17 2.76
C GLY A 59 -4.62 -6.56 2.17
N ALA A 60 -5.86 -6.97 1.89
CA ALA A 60 -6.19 -8.35 1.64
C ALA A 60 -5.20 -9.09 0.72
N GLU A 61 -4.78 -10.30 1.08
CA GLU A 61 -3.90 -11.12 0.24
C GLU A 61 -4.62 -11.52 -1.03
N PRO A 62 -3.95 -11.43 -2.19
CA PRO A 62 -4.54 -11.90 -3.41
C PRO A 62 -4.44 -13.41 -3.52
N VAL A 63 -5.47 -14.00 -4.09
CA VAL A 63 -5.61 -15.44 -4.33
C VAL A 63 -5.32 -15.80 -5.78
N GLY A 64 -5.22 -14.83 -6.68
CA GLY A 64 -5.01 -15.03 -8.11
C GLY A 64 -6.32 -15.25 -8.89
N ALA A 65 -6.29 -14.91 -10.18
CA ALA A 65 -7.47 -14.87 -11.04
C ALA A 65 -8.18 -16.23 -11.20
N ASP A 66 -7.46 -17.35 -11.10
CA ASP A 66 -8.04 -18.69 -11.23
C ASP A 66 -9.04 -19.01 -10.10
N ASN A 67 -8.84 -18.44 -8.90
CA ASN A 67 -9.81 -18.58 -7.80
C ASN A 67 -11.12 -17.82 -8.08
N CYS A 68 -11.07 -16.76 -8.89
CA CYS A 68 -12.26 -16.01 -9.31
C CYS A 68 -13.07 -16.78 -10.38
N LYS A 69 -12.39 -17.53 -11.24
CA LYS A 69 -12.96 -18.24 -12.40
C LYS A 69 -14.11 -19.19 -12.03
N ALA A 70 -14.02 -19.87 -10.89
CA ALA A 70 -14.98 -20.90 -10.49
C ALA A 70 -16.42 -20.36 -10.37
N CYS A 71 -16.58 -19.09 -9.97
CA CYS A 71 -17.87 -18.43 -9.84
C CYS A 71 -18.11 -17.33 -10.88
N HIS A 72 -17.04 -16.77 -11.46
CA HIS A 72 -17.09 -15.66 -12.41
C HIS A 72 -16.45 -16.02 -13.75
N GLU A 73 -16.93 -17.10 -14.38
CA GLU A 73 -16.35 -17.62 -15.61
C GLU A 73 -16.38 -16.60 -16.77
N THR A 74 -17.51 -15.91 -16.96
CA THR A 74 -17.65 -14.90 -18.02
C THR A 74 -16.66 -13.75 -17.83
N ALA A 75 -16.53 -13.24 -16.61
CA ALA A 75 -15.58 -12.18 -16.29
C ALA A 75 -14.13 -12.63 -16.46
N TYR A 76 -13.81 -13.87 -16.03
CA TYR A 76 -12.50 -14.45 -16.24
C TYR A 76 -12.15 -14.54 -17.72
N LYS A 77 -13.08 -14.95 -18.60
CA LYS A 77 -12.84 -15.01 -20.05
C LYS A 77 -12.54 -13.62 -20.63
N THR A 78 -13.36 -12.62 -20.32
CA THR A 78 -13.11 -11.22 -20.75
C THR A 78 -11.76 -10.71 -20.26
N TRP A 79 -11.39 -10.97 -19.00
CA TRP A 79 -10.08 -10.61 -18.47
C TRP A 79 -8.95 -11.35 -19.19
N LYS A 80 -9.09 -12.67 -19.40
CA LYS A 80 -8.06 -13.51 -20.01
C LYS A 80 -7.71 -13.07 -21.42
N ASP A 81 -8.70 -12.60 -22.18
CA ASP A 81 -8.52 -12.11 -23.55
C ASP A 81 -7.96 -10.67 -23.60
N SER A 82 -7.96 -9.96 -22.46
CA SER A 82 -7.48 -8.58 -22.37
C SER A 82 -5.96 -8.47 -22.40
N GLN A 83 -5.47 -7.22 -22.50
CA GLN A 83 -4.05 -6.89 -22.36
C GLN A 83 -3.57 -6.99 -20.91
N HIS A 84 -4.46 -6.93 -19.91
CA HIS A 84 -4.08 -7.03 -18.50
C HIS A 84 -3.62 -8.45 -18.12
N ALA A 85 -4.29 -9.49 -18.62
CA ALA A 85 -3.86 -10.87 -18.44
C ALA A 85 -2.53 -11.19 -19.16
N ARG A 86 -2.12 -10.33 -20.09
CA ARG A 86 -0.90 -10.44 -20.91
C ARG A 86 0.06 -9.27 -20.67
N SER A 87 -0.06 -8.61 -19.52
CA SER A 87 0.62 -7.33 -19.24
C SER A 87 2.14 -7.42 -19.43
N LEU A 88 2.77 -8.54 -19.08
CA LEU A 88 4.21 -8.75 -19.25
C LEU A 88 4.68 -8.92 -20.70
N GLU A 89 3.80 -9.30 -21.64
CA GLU A 89 4.17 -9.54 -23.05
C GLU A 89 4.68 -8.28 -23.74
N SER A 90 4.26 -7.11 -23.26
CA SER A 90 4.72 -5.81 -23.76
C SER A 90 6.11 -5.39 -23.24
N LEU A 91 6.68 -6.14 -22.28
CA LEU A 91 7.96 -5.83 -21.65
C LEU A 91 9.09 -6.73 -22.16
N SER A 92 10.26 -6.14 -22.38
CA SER A 92 11.50 -6.91 -22.61
C SER A 92 11.90 -7.72 -21.37
N PRO A 93 12.72 -8.78 -21.51
CA PRO A 93 13.20 -9.56 -20.37
C PRO A 93 13.93 -8.75 -19.29
N ARG A 94 14.55 -7.62 -19.67
CA ARG A 94 15.17 -6.69 -18.73
C ARG A 94 14.11 -5.91 -17.94
N GLN A 95 13.07 -5.41 -18.60
CA GLN A 95 11.98 -4.66 -17.96
C GLN A 95 11.14 -5.54 -17.04
N GLN A 96 10.97 -6.83 -17.36
CA GLN A 96 10.29 -7.79 -16.49
C GLN A 96 11.01 -8.05 -15.15
N LYS A 97 12.24 -7.53 -14.97
CA LYS A 97 13.00 -7.57 -13.72
C LYS A 97 13.12 -6.19 -13.05
N ASP A 98 12.58 -5.14 -13.67
CA ASP A 98 12.64 -3.77 -13.15
C ASP A 98 11.36 -3.47 -12.36
N GLY A 99 11.51 -3.21 -11.06
CA GLY A 99 10.38 -2.89 -10.17
C GLY A 99 9.54 -1.69 -10.64
N ARG A 100 10.13 -0.75 -11.39
CA ARG A 100 9.40 0.40 -11.97
C ARG A 100 8.44 -0.01 -13.07
N CYS A 101 8.78 -1.04 -13.85
CA CYS A 101 7.88 -1.60 -14.86
C CYS A 101 6.84 -2.52 -14.20
N LEU A 102 7.28 -3.32 -13.23
CA LEU A 102 6.41 -4.27 -12.54
C LEU A 102 5.35 -3.58 -11.67
N SER A 103 5.56 -2.34 -11.22
CA SER A 103 4.54 -1.58 -10.46
C SER A 103 3.21 -1.46 -11.19
N CYS A 104 3.22 -1.51 -12.53
CA CYS A 104 2.01 -1.48 -13.36
C CYS A 104 1.73 -2.80 -14.09
N HIS A 105 2.78 -3.50 -14.53
CA HIS A 105 2.62 -4.70 -15.35
C HIS A 105 2.49 -6.00 -14.53
N ALA A 106 2.91 -5.99 -13.26
CA ALA A 106 2.65 -7.07 -12.32
C ALA A 106 2.59 -6.50 -10.89
N PRO A 107 1.58 -5.67 -10.57
CA PRO A 107 1.57 -4.89 -9.32
C PRO A 107 1.60 -5.77 -8.06
N GLN A 108 1.23 -7.03 -8.21
CA GLN A 108 1.17 -8.05 -7.16
C GLN A 108 2.27 -9.12 -7.29
N ASN A 109 3.35 -8.83 -8.04
CA ASN A 109 4.46 -9.76 -8.24
C ASN A 109 5.19 -10.15 -6.96
N SER A 110 5.26 -9.23 -5.98
CA SER A 110 5.80 -9.55 -4.66
C SER A 110 4.97 -10.60 -3.90
N ARG A 111 3.73 -10.81 -4.31
CA ARG A 111 2.78 -11.82 -3.79
C ARG A 111 2.67 -13.03 -4.73
N GLY A 112 3.56 -13.16 -5.70
CA GLY A 112 3.64 -14.31 -6.62
C GLY A 112 2.76 -14.22 -7.88
N LEU A 113 2.03 -13.12 -8.08
CA LEU A 113 1.19 -12.92 -9.26
C LEU A 113 1.93 -12.15 -10.36
N LYS A 114 2.04 -12.74 -11.55
CA LYS A 114 2.90 -12.22 -12.63
C LYS A 114 2.21 -11.22 -13.54
N GLU A 115 0.91 -11.03 -13.42
CA GLU A 115 0.13 -10.19 -14.32
C GLU A 115 -0.75 -9.18 -13.57
N VAL A 116 -1.42 -8.31 -14.32
CA VAL A 116 -2.50 -7.48 -13.79
C VAL A 116 -3.73 -8.37 -13.59
N SER A 117 -3.86 -8.94 -12.38
CA SER A 117 -4.97 -9.83 -12.01
C SER A 117 -6.25 -9.06 -11.65
N CYS A 118 -7.35 -9.79 -11.44
CA CYS A 118 -8.64 -9.27 -10.96
C CYS A 118 -8.48 -8.34 -9.74
N GLU A 119 -7.60 -8.74 -8.84
CA GLU A 119 -7.38 -8.13 -7.53
C GLU A 119 -6.60 -6.82 -7.60
N THR A 120 -5.99 -6.53 -8.76
CA THR A 120 -5.41 -5.21 -9.03
C THR A 120 -6.50 -4.14 -9.06
N CYS A 121 -7.70 -4.50 -9.50
CA CYS A 121 -8.84 -3.61 -9.57
C CYS A 121 -9.81 -3.79 -8.39
N HIS A 122 -10.00 -5.03 -7.94
CA HIS A 122 -11.03 -5.41 -6.98
C HIS A 122 -10.55 -5.56 -5.53
N GLY A 123 -9.28 -5.27 -5.24
CA GLY A 123 -8.67 -5.56 -3.94
C GLY A 123 -8.33 -7.05 -3.81
N GLY A 124 -7.64 -7.44 -2.74
CA GLY A 124 -7.25 -8.85 -2.53
C GLY A 124 -8.42 -9.75 -2.14
N GLY A 125 -8.50 -10.94 -2.73
CA GLY A 125 -9.63 -11.84 -2.62
C GLY A 125 -9.65 -12.76 -1.39
N GLN A 126 -8.65 -12.72 -0.51
CA GLN A 126 -8.57 -13.67 0.60
C GLN A 126 -9.84 -13.76 1.47
N TYR A 127 -10.58 -12.66 1.62
CA TYR A 127 -11.75 -12.60 2.51
C TYR A 127 -13.10 -12.59 1.80
N TYR A 128 -13.17 -12.18 0.53
CA TYR A 128 -14.44 -12.14 -0.21
C TYR A 128 -14.66 -13.31 -1.17
N THR A 129 -13.68 -14.20 -1.34
CA THR A 129 -13.81 -15.42 -2.15
C THR A 129 -14.70 -16.51 -1.54
N PRO A 130 -14.84 -16.66 -0.20
CA PRO A 130 -15.78 -17.63 0.36
C PRO A 130 -17.21 -17.31 -0.07
N THR A 131 -17.95 -18.32 -0.54
CA THR A 131 -19.29 -18.17 -1.10
C THR A 131 -20.28 -17.45 -0.18
N TYR A 132 -20.19 -17.66 1.14
CA TYR A 132 -21.08 -17.01 2.10
C TYR A 132 -20.79 -15.51 2.23
N VAL A 133 -19.55 -15.07 2.00
CA VAL A 133 -19.18 -13.65 1.96
C VAL A 133 -19.58 -13.04 0.63
N MET A 134 -19.22 -13.68 -0.48
CA MET A 134 -19.45 -13.18 -1.83
C MET A 134 -20.93 -12.90 -2.16
N LYS A 135 -21.84 -13.68 -1.55
CA LYS A 135 -23.29 -13.51 -1.73
C LYS A 135 -23.85 -12.27 -1.04
N ASP A 136 -23.19 -11.78 0.01
CA ASP A 136 -23.54 -10.55 0.71
C ASP A 136 -22.62 -9.42 0.23
N LYS A 137 -23.19 -8.50 -0.54
CA LYS A 137 -22.44 -7.39 -1.16
C LYS A 137 -21.85 -6.45 -0.12
N GLU A 138 -22.55 -6.23 0.97
CA GLU A 138 -22.10 -5.33 2.03
C GLU A 138 -20.95 -5.98 2.81
N LEU A 139 -21.08 -7.28 3.11
CA LEU A 139 -20.01 -8.04 3.74
C LEU A 139 -18.77 -8.13 2.84
N ALA A 140 -18.93 -8.43 1.55
CA ALA A 140 -17.82 -8.51 0.59
C ALA A 140 -17.03 -7.20 0.52
N ARG A 141 -17.71 -6.05 0.46
CA ARG A 141 -17.08 -4.73 0.50
C ARG A 141 -16.42 -4.45 1.84
N ALA A 142 -17.10 -4.78 2.94
CA ALA A 142 -16.56 -4.57 4.28
C ALA A 142 -15.25 -5.34 4.53
N VAL A 143 -15.06 -6.48 3.87
CA VAL A 143 -13.83 -7.29 3.99
C VAL A 143 -12.79 -7.04 2.90
N GLY A 144 -13.02 -6.06 2.01
CA GLY A 144 -11.98 -5.56 1.09
C GLY A 144 -12.28 -5.66 -0.40
N LEU A 145 -13.48 -6.07 -0.82
CA LEU A 145 -13.87 -5.97 -2.24
C LEU A 145 -14.00 -4.50 -2.64
N GLU A 146 -13.24 -4.09 -3.65
CA GLU A 146 -13.31 -2.75 -4.24
C GLU A 146 -14.19 -2.76 -5.51
N ASP A 147 -15.10 -1.79 -5.61
CA ASP A 147 -15.80 -1.45 -6.85
C ASP A 147 -14.90 -0.46 -7.65
N PRO A 148 -14.31 -0.88 -8.79
CA PRO A 148 -13.30 -0.08 -9.48
C PRO A 148 -13.87 1.24 -10.03
N SER A 149 -13.14 2.34 -9.82
CA SER A 149 -13.43 3.67 -10.38
C SER A 149 -12.29 4.13 -11.30
N GLU A 150 -12.45 5.24 -12.03
CA GLU A 150 -11.37 5.80 -12.87
C GLU A 150 -10.03 5.94 -12.12
N LYS A 151 -10.08 6.23 -10.81
CA LYS A 151 -8.91 6.37 -9.95
C LYS A 151 -8.02 5.12 -9.95
N ILE A 152 -8.59 3.92 -10.02
CA ILE A 152 -7.79 2.69 -10.02
C ILE A 152 -7.02 2.53 -11.33
N CYS A 153 -7.62 2.95 -12.45
CA CYS A 153 -7.00 2.93 -13.77
C CYS A 153 -5.85 3.94 -13.82
N SER A 154 -6.07 5.14 -13.28
CA SER A 154 -5.06 6.21 -13.24
C SER A 154 -3.85 5.89 -12.35
N LYS A 155 -3.85 4.82 -11.54
CA LYS A 155 -2.64 4.38 -10.82
C LYS A 155 -1.53 3.92 -11.77
N CYS A 156 -1.92 3.41 -12.94
CA CYS A 156 -0.98 2.89 -13.96
C CYS A 156 -1.10 3.65 -15.29
N HIS A 157 -2.28 4.21 -15.58
CA HIS A 157 -2.56 4.98 -16.78
C HIS A 157 -2.56 6.48 -16.47
N ASP A 158 -1.41 6.98 -16.04
CA ASP A 158 -1.15 8.40 -15.77
C ASP A 158 -0.22 9.01 -16.84
N SER A 159 0.25 10.23 -16.59
CA SER A 159 1.21 10.92 -17.45
C SER A 159 2.63 10.36 -17.37
N ASN A 160 2.94 9.52 -16.38
CA ASN A 160 4.25 8.91 -16.20
C ASN A 160 4.37 7.58 -16.98
N ALA A 161 3.25 6.99 -17.38
CA ALA A 161 3.24 5.80 -18.21
C ALA A 161 3.79 6.10 -19.62
N PRO A 162 4.72 5.27 -20.14
CA PRO A 162 5.32 5.47 -21.46
C PRO A 162 4.36 5.05 -22.58
N SER A 163 3.29 5.80 -22.79
CA SER A 163 2.28 5.57 -23.84
C SER A 163 2.28 6.70 -24.87
N LEU A 164 2.33 6.32 -26.15
CA LEU A 164 2.22 7.27 -27.27
C LEU A 164 0.80 7.85 -27.43
N LYS A 165 -0.22 7.17 -26.90
CA LYS A 165 -1.61 7.59 -26.98
C LYS A 165 -2.13 7.95 -25.58
N PRO A 166 -2.90 9.06 -25.44
CA PRO A 166 -3.51 9.39 -24.17
C PRO A 166 -4.49 8.29 -23.76
N PHE A 167 -4.53 8.01 -22.45
CA PHE A 167 -5.53 7.12 -21.88
C PHE A 167 -6.89 7.83 -21.84
N LYS A 168 -7.92 7.18 -22.38
CA LYS A 168 -9.31 7.66 -22.36
C LYS A 168 -10.14 6.66 -21.58
N PHE A 169 -10.43 6.97 -20.31
CA PHE A 169 -11.04 6.02 -19.37
C PHE A 169 -12.28 5.34 -19.94
N ILE A 170 -13.26 6.11 -20.42
CA ILE A 170 -14.53 5.58 -20.94
C ILE A 170 -14.34 4.64 -22.15
N ASP A 171 -13.40 4.95 -23.04
CA ASP A 171 -13.15 4.12 -24.22
C ASP A 171 -12.43 2.82 -23.85
N ARG A 172 -11.51 2.89 -22.88
CA ARG A 172 -10.76 1.72 -22.41
C ARG A 172 -11.59 0.81 -21.51
N LEU A 173 -12.49 1.38 -20.70
CA LEU A 173 -13.38 0.62 -19.83
C LEU A 173 -14.23 -0.37 -20.61
N LYS A 174 -14.74 0.03 -21.79
CA LYS A 174 -15.52 -0.84 -22.68
C LYS A 174 -14.80 -2.11 -23.12
N LEU A 175 -13.46 -2.10 -23.13
CA LEU A 175 -12.65 -3.26 -23.55
C LEU A 175 -12.46 -4.29 -22.44
N ILE A 176 -12.73 -3.92 -21.18
CA ILE A 176 -12.57 -4.79 -20.02
C ILE A 176 -13.87 -4.96 -19.23
N ASP A 177 -14.94 -4.27 -19.62
CA ASP A 177 -16.24 -4.38 -18.97
C ASP A 177 -16.72 -5.83 -18.99
N HIS A 178 -16.94 -6.34 -17.79
CA HIS A 178 -17.39 -7.70 -17.53
C HIS A 178 -18.50 -7.74 -16.47
N TRP A 179 -19.14 -6.60 -16.22
CA TRP A 179 -20.24 -6.51 -15.25
C TRP A 179 -21.52 -5.96 -15.86
N SER A 180 -21.47 -5.07 -16.87
CA SER A 180 -22.68 -4.35 -17.29
C SER A 180 -23.75 -5.28 -17.86
N ALA A 181 -23.37 -6.17 -18.78
CA ALA A 181 -24.29 -7.14 -19.37
C ALA A 181 -24.86 -8.10 -18.31
N GLU A 182 -24.01 -8.57 -17.38
CA GLU A 182 -24.43 -9.48 -16.33
C GLU A 182 -25.34 -8.80 -15.30
N ARG A 183 -25.05 -7.55 -14.91
CA ARG A 183 -25.90 -6.79 -13.98
C ARG A 183 -27.26 -6.49 -14.60
N GLU A 184 -27.31 -6.17 -15.89
CA GLU A 184 -28.59 -5.95 -16.58
C GLU A 184 -29.40 -7.24 -16.67
N ALA A 185 -28.76 -8.37 -17.01
CA ALA A 185 -29.42 -9.68 -17.05
C ALA A 185 -29.96 -10.14 -15.69
N ARG A 186 -29.35 -9.70 -14.58
CA ARG A 186 -29.77 -10.03 -13.20
C ARG A 186 -30.77 -9.04 -12.60
N LYS A 187 -31.13 -7.97 -13.33
CA LYS A 187 -32.06 -6.95 -12.83
C LYS A 187 -33.46 -7.57 -12.70
N PRO A 188 -34.13 -7.42 -11.54
CA PRO A 188 -35.50 -7.90 -11.43
C PRO A 188 -36.41 -7.15 -12.41
N PRO A 189 -37.52 -7.76 -12.86
CA PRO A 189 -38.52 -7.08 -13.66
C PRO A 189 -38.99 -5.80 -12.95
N ALA A 190 -39.32 -4.77 -13.74
CA ALA A 190 -39.80 -3.51 -13.20
C ALA A 190 -41.04 -3.74 -12.31
N GLY A 191 -40.92 -3.43 -11.01
CA GLY A 191 -41.99 -3.59 -10.02
C GLY A 191 -41.75 -4.66 -8.95
N GLU A 192 -40.78 -5.55 -9.13
CA GLU A 192 -40.43 -6.56 -8.12
C GLU A 192 -39.24 -6.07 -7.30
N LYS A 193 -39.48 -5.72 -6.02
CA LYS A 193 -38.39 -5.35 -5.10
C LYS A 193 -37.55 -6.59 -4.84
N ASN A 194 -36.22 -6.43 -4.83
CA ASN A 194 -35.30 -7.51 -4.45
C ASN A 194 -35.76 -8.10 -3.11
N LYS A 195 -36.13 -9.38 -3.11
CA LYS A 195 -36.36 -10.14 -1.88
C LYS A 195 -35.02 -10.17 -1.11
N PRO A 196 -35.01 -9.82 0.18
CA PRO A 196 -33.77 -9.75 0.97
C PRO A 196 -33.03 -11.08 1.00
#